data_AF-A0A7Z9FJ70-F1
#
_entry.id   AF-A0A7Z9FJ70-F1
#
_cell.length_a   1.000
_cell.length_b   1.000
_cell.length_c   1.000
_cell.angle_alpha   90.00
_cell.angle_beta   90.00
_cell.angle_gamma   90.00
#
_symmetry.space_group_name_H-M   'P 1'
#
loop_
_entity.id
_entity.type
_entity.pdbx_description
1 polymer ?
#
loop_
_entity_poly.entity_id
_entity_poly.type
_entity_poly.pdbx_seq_one_letter_code
_entity_poly.pdbx_strand_id
1 'polypeptide(L)' 'MISVITVTYNNYNDLHRTLHSLKNVDGIESVVVNGGDCNKTKKLLKNFDGIAISEPDKGISDAF' A
#
# COMPACT_ATOMS: atom_id res chain seq x y z
N MET A 1 -0.27 16.39 10.70
CA MET A 1 0.16 15.09 10.19
C MET A 1 -1.08 14.27 9.91
N ILE A 2 -1.23 13.74 8.69
CA ILE A 2 -2.38 12.96 8.26
C ILE A 2 -1.87 11.59 7.82
N SER A 3 -2.45 10.50 8.31
CA SER A 3 -2.11 9.15 7.84
C SER A 3 -2.99 8.79 6.64
N VAL A 4 -2.38 8.37 5.55
CA VAL A 4 -3.05 7.93 4.32
C VAL A 4 -2.90 6.41 4.23
N ILE A 5 -4.01 5.71 4.45
CA ILE A 5 -4.07 4.25 4.38
C ILE A 5 -4.48 3.85 2.97
N THR A 6 -3.58 3.16 2.26
CA THR A 6 -3.82 2.63 0.91
C THR A 6 -3.99 1.11 0.99
N VAL A 7 -5.20 0.64 0.78
CA VAL A 7 -5.51 -0.80 0.69
C VAL A 7 -5.38 -1.26 -0.76
N THR A 8 -4.75 -2.41 -0.99
CA THR A 8 -4.54 -2.96 -2.34
C THR A 8 -4.64 -4.48 -2.37
N TYR A 9 -5.21 -5.02 -3.44
CA TYR A 9 -5.31 -6.45 -3.70
C TYR A 9 -4.95 -6.74 -5.15
N ASN A 10 -3.78 -7.35 -5.37
CA ASN A 10 -3.27 -7.72 -6.70
C ASN A 10 -3.28 -6.59 -7.75
N ASN A 11 -3.29 -5.32 -7.32
CA ASN A 11 -3.40 -4.16 -8.20
C ASN A 11 -2.09 -3.33 -8.26
N TYR A 12 -1.03 -3.98 -8.75
CA TYR A 12 0.32 -3.39 -8.78
C TYR A 12 0.40 -2.04 -9.51
N ASN A 13 -0.20 -1.93 -10.70
CA ASN A 13 -0.02 -0.75 -11.56
C ASN A 13 -0.63 0.50 -10.93
N ASP A 14 -1.86 0.40 -10.41
CA ASP A 14 -2.50 1.54 -9.75
C ASP A 14 -1.84 1.84 -8.41
N LEU A 15 -1.46 0.83 -7.62
CA LEU A 15 -0.70 1.05 -6.39
C LEU A 15 0.57 1.84 -6.65
N HIS A 16 1.35 1.45 -7.66
CA HIS A 16 2.58 2.15 -8.02
C HIS A 16 2.30 3.62 -8.39
N ARG A 17 1.26 3.88 -9.19
CA ARG A 17 0.84 5.25 -9.54
C ARG A 17 0.40 6.05 -8.31
N THR A 18 -0.39 5.45 -7.42
CA THR A 18 -0.88 6.08 -6.18
C THR A 18 0.29 6.45 -5.28
N LEU A 19 1.20 5.50 -5.00
CA LEU A 19 2.38 5.76 -4.15
C LEU A 19 3.28 6.83 -4.76
N HIS A 20 3.45 6.84 -6.09
CA HIS A 20 4.20 7.92 -6.76
C HIS A 20 3.52 9.29 -6.55
N SER A 21 2.20 9.37 -6.61
CA SER A 21 1.49 10.65 -6.40
C SER A 21 1.61 11.16 -4.97
N LEU A 22 1.59 10.25 -3.98
CA LEU A 22 1.69 10.58 -2.56
C LEU A 22 3.06 11.10 -2.15
N LYS A 23 4.15 10.72 -2.86
CA LYS A 23 5.51 11.22 -2.59
C LYS A 23 5.65 12.75 -2.66
N ASN A 24 4.77 13.42 -3.40
CA ASN A 24 4.80 14.88 -3.57
C ASN A 24 3.89 15.61 -2.58
N VAL A 25 3.35 14.92 -1.58
CA VAL A 25 2.46 15.49 -0.58
C VAL A 25 3.22 15.58 0.74
N ASP A 26 3.44 16.80 1.22
CA ASP A 26 4.10 17.03 2.50
C ASP A 26 3.15 16.77 3.69
N GLY A 27 3.73 16.34 4.81
CA GLY A 27 3.01 16.21 6.08
C GLY A 27 2.09 14.99 6.21
N ILE A 28 2.26 13.99 5.33
CA ILE A 28 1.55 12.71 5.39
C ILE A 28 2.44 11.55 5.84
N GLU A 29 1.82 10.57 6.49
CA GLU A 29 2.38 9.25 6.71
C GLU A 29 1.67 8.27 5.77
N SER A 30 2.41 7.49 4.99
CA SER A 30 1.80 6.52 4.07
C SER A 30 1.84 5.12 4.66
N VAL A 31 0.66 4.51 4.75
CA VAL A 31 0.47 3.12 5.21
C VAL A 31 -0.12 2.32 4.06
N VAL A 32 0.47 1.17 3.73
CA VAL A 32 -0.03 0.27 2.69
C VAL A 32 -0.45 -1.06 3.32
N VAL A 33 -1.69 -1.45 3.08
CA VAL A 33 -2.23 -2.77 3.44
C VAL A 33 -2.38 -3.59 2.16
N ASN A 34 -1.52 -4.59 2.00
CA ASN A 34 -1.53 -5.50 0.85
C ASN A 34 -2.19 -6.82 1.23
N GLY A 35 -3.43 -7.02 0.78
CA GLY A 35 -4.15 -8.30 0.91
C GLY A 35 -3.77 -9.35 -0.14
N GLY A 36 -3.08 -8.92 -1.21
CA GLY A 36 -2.73 -9.79 -2.34
C GLY A 36 -1.42 -10.54 -2.16
N ASP A 37 -1.27 -11.64 -2.90
CA ASP A 37 -0.02 -12.40 -3.01
C ASP A 37 0.83 -12.03 -4.24
N CYS A 38 0.59 -10.86 -4.81
CA CYS A 38 1.33 -10.42 -5.99
C CYS A 38 2.82 -10.20 -5.69
N ASN A 39 3.68 -11.03 -6.31
CA ASN A 39 5.13 -10.92 -6.20
C ASN A 39 5.68 -9.53 -6.57
N LYS A 40 5.09 -8.86 -7.57
CA LYS A 40 5.52 -7.51 -7.97
C LYS A 40 5.21 -6.48 -6.89
N THR A 41 4.02 -6.56 -6.29
CA THR A 41 3.61 -5.71 -5.16
C THR A 41 4.52 -5.93 -3.95
N LYS A 42 4.80 -7.18 -3.59
CA LYS A 42 5.71 -7.49 -2.47
C LYS A 42 7.11 -6.92 -2.71
N LYS A 43 7.64 -7.00 -3.93
CA LYS A 43 8.94 -6.40 -4.27
C LYS A 43 8.92 -4.87 -4.18
N LEU A 44 7.84 -4.24 -4.65
CA LEU A 44 7.66 -2.78 -4.54
C LEU A 44 7.66 -2.34 -3.06
N LEU A 45 6.95 -3.06 -2.20
CA LEU A 45 6.79 -2.70 -0.79
C LEU A 45 8.02 -2.96 0.08
N LYS A 46 8.99 -3.77 -0.37
CA LYS A 46 10.25 -3.99 0.37
C LYS A 46 11.10 -2.74 0.53
N ASN A 47 11.03 -1.82 -0.43
CA ASN A 47 11.80 -0.56 -0.43
C ASN A 47 10.87 0.66 -0.30
N PHE A 48 9.68 0.45 0.26
CA PHE A 48 8.71 1.52 0.43
C PHE A 48 9.09 2.40 1.61
N ASP A 49 9.03 3.72 1.39
CA ASP A 49 9.28 4.73 2.41
C ASP A 49 7.97 5.02 3.14
N GLY A 50 7.65 4.16 4.13
CA GLY A 50 6.41 4.17 4.87
C GLY A 50 6.15 2.83 5.55
N ILE A 51 4.92 2.63 6.02
CA ILE A 51 4.51 1.39 6.68
C ILE A 51 3.87 0.47 5.62
N ALA A 52 4.34 -0.76 5.51
CA ALA A 52 3.74 -1.76 4.62
C ALA A 52 3.40 -3.04 5.41
N ILE A 53 2.14 -3.43 5.37
CA ILE A 53 1.60 -4.62 6.00
C ILE A 53 1.13 -5.56 4.89
N SER A 54 1.52 -6.83 4.96
CA SER A 54 1.05 -7.86 4.01
C SER A 54 0.41 -8.98 4.79
N GLU A 55 -0.90 -9.11 4.63
CA GLU A 55 -1.72 -10.11 5.32
C GLU A 55 -2.46 -10.94 4.27
N PRO A 56 -2.58 -12.27 4.44
CA PRO A 56 -3.44 -13.09 3.60
C PRO A 56 -4.89 -12.64 3.79
N ASP A 57 -5.46 -12.04 2.75
CA ASP A 57 -6.78 -11.43 2.81
C ASP A 57 -7.88 -12.47 3.07
N LYS A 58 -8.69 -12.27 4.12
CA LYS A 58 -9.92 -13.03 4.38
C LYS A 58 -11.19 -12.29 3.92
N GLY A 59 -11.03 -11.16 3.24
CA GLY A 59 -12.08 -10.29 2.74
C GLY A 59 -11.80 -8.82 3.07
N ILE A 60 -12.36 -7.90 2.27
CA ILE A 60 -12.06 -6.45 2.37
C ILE A 60 -12.34 -5.84 3.76
N SER A 61 -13.25 -6.44 4.53
CA SER A 61 -13.56 -6.03 5.91
C SER A 61 -12.43 -6.30 6.91
N ASP A 62 -11.45 -7.15 6.59
CA ASP A 62 -10.24 -7.38 7.39
C ASP A 62 -9.20 -6.25 7.18
N ALA A 63 -9.40 -5.42 6.14
CA ALA A 63 -8.54 -4.29 5.79
C ALA A 63 -9.17 -2.91 6.04
N PHE A 64 -10.45 -2.85 6.47
CA PHE A 64 -11.19 -1.62 6.81
C PHE A 64 -11.17 -1.32 8.30
#